data_AF-A0AA35QUX9-F1
#
_entry.id   AF-A0AA35QUX9-F1
#
_cell.length_a   1.000
_cell.length_b   1.000
_cell.length_c   1.000
_cell.angle_alpha   90.00
_cell.angle_beta   90.00
_cell.angle_gamma   90.00
#
_symmetry.space_group_name_H-M   'P 1'
#
loop_
_entity.id
_entity.type
_entity.pdbx_description
1 polymer ?
#
loop_
_entity_poly.entity_id
_entity_poly.type
_entity_poly.pdbx_seq_one_letter_code
_entity_poly.pdbx_strand_id
1 'polypeptide(L)'
;MILVDDLDSLQTDLQALHTSIQRRIQLLESELVVLNDWQVKRDYNRKRKLSDASEVGLRPSSVTKRQKTDQEPTPPPRHTKKNKTHPTEAAIEPHASKHKSKGKGDAPDRFWAAVEPYCADITEADIHLLQEDLKSIDGDEVHSVPALGRHYSRHWAMEDMEEERREAGRAMENVDTGNRGSGRDWQRDSESLLKQAESLGRSSKTHCPLTQRLMAAFIEDPQGSGRPPLPPQERPSPILNVPSTRALEDRIKDELTLLGLFEPPEMNEEKTEEDEILMELTRKQAELKAVSEFNRQQLQTLASLARTEIERQEIRKEAQETDEEVIDCLKKFVSARQKRRSVGRKEREMAWKALEKRDLVYQRLDQI
;
A
#
# COMPACT_ATOMS: atom_id res chain seq x y z
N MET A 1 7.81 28.30 -35.49
CA MET A 1 8.53 29.58 -35.39
C MET A 1 8.63 29.86 -33.90
N ILE A 2 9.82 29.81 -33.31
CA ILE A 2 10.00 30.09 -31.87
C ILE A 2 9.67 31.57 -31.67
N LEU A 3 8.85 31.92 -30.68
CA LEU A 3 8.53 33.33 -30.45
C LEU A 3 9.74 34.04 -29.88
N VAL A 4 9.88 35.34 -30.16
CA VAL A 4 11.02 36.14 -29.67
C VAL A 4 11.06 36.14 -28.14
N ASP A 5 9.89 36.16 -27.50
CA ASP A 5 9.74 36.09 -26.05
C ASP A 5 10.26 34.77 -25.44
N ASP A 6 10.10 33.63 -26.15
CA ASP A 6 10.65 32.33 -25.72
C ASP A 6 12.19 32.34 -25.74
N LEU A 7 12.79 33.06 -26.71
CA LEU A 7 14.23 33.19 -26.87
C LEU A 7 14.84 34.10 -25.79
N ASP A 8 14.19 35.22 -25.48
CA ASP A 8 14.61 36.10 -24.38
C ASP A 8 14.43 35.42 -23.02
N SER A 9 13.35 34.67 -22.79
CA SER A 9 13.17 33.84 -21.59
C SER A 9 14.32 32.84 -21.43
N LEU A 10 14.60 32.05 -22.48
CA LEU A 10 15.70 31.08 -22.47
C LEU A 10 17.07 31.74 -22.25
N GLN A 11 17.28 32.94 -22.80
CA GLN A 11 18.49 33.72 -22.56
C GLN A 11 18.62 34.14 -21.09
N THR A 12 17.54 34.58 -20.44
CA THR A 12 17.56 34.92 -19.01
C THR A 12 17.82 33.70 -18.12
N ASP A 13 17.24 32.54 -18.43
CA ASP A 13 17.48 31.29 -17.71
C ASP A 13 18.94 30.82 -17.84
N LEU A 14 19.53 30.91 -19.04
CA LEU A 14 20.95 30.59 -19.26
C LEU A 14 21.88 31.55 -18.50
N GLN A 15 21.55 32.84 -18.42
CA GLN A 15 22.31 33.81 -17.61
C GLN A 15 22.18 33.55 -16.10
N ALA A 16 20.98 33.19 -15.62
CA ALA A 16 20.75 32.79 -14.25
C ALA A 16 21.54 31.51 -13.88
N LEU A 17 21.53 30.50 -14.76
CA LEU A 17 22.29 29.27 -14.59
C LEU A 17 23.80 29.53 -14.58
N HIS A 18 24.31 30.32 -15.54
CA HIS A 18 25.72 30.69 -15.61
C HIS A 18 26.20 31.40 -14.35
N THR A 19 25.45 32.40 -13.85
CA THR A 19 25.81 33.09 -12.61
C THR A 19 25.70 32.19 -11.37
N SER A 20 24.78 31.23 -11.34
CA SER A 20 24.69 30.22 -10.29
C SER A 20 25.92 29.29 -10.27
N ILE A 21 26.33 28.79 -11.44
CA ILE A 21 27.53 27.96 -11.61
C ILE A 21 28.79 28.73 -11.17
N GLN A 22 28.95 29.98 -11.60
CA GLN A 22 30.10 30.81 -11.20
C GLN A 22 30.18 31.02 -9.69
N ARG A 23 29.05 31.28 -9.01
CA ARG A 23 29.02 31.35 -7.53
C ARG A 23 29.39 30.02 -6.89
N ARG A 24 28.93 28.88 -7.44
CA ARG A 24 29.27 27.56 -6.87
C ARG A 24 30.75 27.23 -7.05
N ILE A 25 31.37 27.61 -8.17
CA ILE A 25 32.81 27.48 -8.39
C ILE A 25 33.58 28.30 -7.33
N GLN A 26 33.25 29.59 -7.16
CA GLN A 26 33.90 30.44 -6.16
C GLN A 26 33.75 29.92 -4.72
N LEU A 27 32.57 29.39 -4.37
CA LEU A 27 32.34 28.73 -3.08
C LEU A 27 33.25 27.51 -2.91
N LEU A 28 33.29 26.60 -3.91
CA LEU A 28 34.14 25.42 -3.88
C LEU A 28 35.64 25.75 -3.81
N GLU A 29 36.09 26.78 -4.53
CA GLU A 29 37.47 27.29 -4.44
C GLU A 29 37.78 27.80 -3.02
N SER A 30 36.86 28.54 -2.40
CA SER A 30 37.03 29.01 -1.02
C SER A 30 37.02 27.87 0.01
N GLU A 31 36.15 26.87 -0.17
CA GLU A 31 36.09 25.66 0.65
C GLU A 31 37.40 24.85 0.53
N LEU A 32 37.94 24.72 -0.69
CA LEU A 32 39.21 24.02 -0.97
C LEU A 32 40.40 24.72 -0.31
N VAL A 33 40.47 26.06 -0.37
CA VAL A 33 41.51 26.84 0.35
C VAL A 33 41.42 26.59 1.86
N VAL A 34 40.23 26.64 2.44
CA VAL A 34 40.03 26.36 3.88
C VAL A 34 40.44 24.92 4.25
N LEU A 35 40.12 23.93 3.42
CA LEU A 35 40.53 22.53 3.63
C LEU A 35 42.05 22.36 3.55
N ASN A 36 42.71 23.02 2.59
CA ASN A 36 44.16 23.01 2.45
C ASN A 36 44.86 23.67 3.66
N ASP A 37 44.38 24.83 4.10
CA ASP A 37 44.88 25.49 5.33
C ASP A 37 44.68 24.62 6.57
N TRP A 38 43.54 23.93 6.67
CA TRP A 38 43.29 22.93 7.72
C TRP A 38 44.28 21.76 7.66
N GLN A 39 44.59 21.25 6.47
CA GLN A 39 45.56 20.17 6.29
C GLN A 39 46.97 20.62 6.69
N VAL A 40 47.42 21.80 6.24
CA VAL A 40 48.71 22.40 6.64
C VAL A 40 48.78 22.60 8.16
N LYS A 41 47.71 23.12 8.77
CA LYS A 41 47.64 23.33 10.23
C LYS A 41 47.61 22.01 11.02
N ARG A 42 46.94 20.98 10.50
CA ARG A 42 46.94 19.63 11.08
C ARG A 42 48.33 19.00 11.04
N ASP A 43 49.03 19.11 9.90
CA ASP A 43 50.35 18.54 9.71
C ASP A 43 51.41 19.31 10.51
N TYR A 44 51.26 20.63 10.66
CA TYR A 44 52.04 21.45 11.60
C TYR A 44 51.83 21.01 13.06
N ASN A 45 50.59 20.81 13.49
CA ASN A 45 50.27 20.31 14.83
C ASN A 45 50.78 18.88 15.06
N ARG A 46 50.77 18.02 14.03
CA ARG A 46 51.36 16.67 14.08
C ARG A 46 52.87 16.72 14.26
N LYS A 47 53.56 17.61 13.54
CA LYS A 47 55.00 17.85 13.70
C LYS A 47 55.35 18.39 15.09
N ARG A 48 54.59 19.36 15.62
CA ARG A 48 54.78 19.85 17.00
C ARG A 48 54.63 18.76 18.06
N LYS A 49 53.63 17.88 17.94
CA LYS A 49 53.46 16.73 18.86
C LYS A 49 54.59 15.71 18.80
N LEU A 50 55.33 15.64 17.68
CA LEU A 50 56.49 14.78 17.53
C LEU A 50 57.78 15.41 18.07
N SER A 51 57.94 16.74 18.01
CA SER A 51 59.08 17.42 18.64
C SER A 51 58.97 17.47 20.16
N ASP A 52 57.77 17.73 20.70
CA ASP A 52 57.49 17.83 22.14
C ASP A 52 57.68 16.48 22.87
N ALA A 53 57.56 15.37 22.14
CA ALA A 53 57.81 14.01 22.65
C ALA A 53 59.29 13.63 22.74
N SER A 54 60.21 14.42 22.17
CA SER A 54 61.66 14.14 22.17
C SER A 54 62.47 14.94 23.21
N GLU A 55 61.86 15.88 23.94
CA GLU A 55 62.58 16.79 24.84
C GLU A 55 62.25 16.62 26.34
N VAL A 56 61.61 15.51 26.73
CA VAL A 56 61.38 15.15 28.15
C VAL A 56 62.28 14.00 28.58
N GLY A 57 63.55 14.32 28.85
CA GLY A 57 64.47 13.35 29.43
C GLY A 57 65.86 13.90 29.72
N LEU A 58 66.05 14.50 30.91
CA LEU A 58 67.29 14.42 31.73
C LEU A 58 67.18 15.20 33.06
N ARG A 59 67.29 14.48 34.20
CA ARG A 59 67.74 14.93 35.55
C ARG A 59 66.79 15.84 36.40
N PRO A 60 66.99 15.91 37.74
CA PRO A 60 66.98 14.77 38.68
C PRO A 60 66.15 15.07 39.96
N SER A 61 66.17 14.14 40.92
CA SER A 61 65.36 14.17 42.15
C SER A 61 65.74 15.23 43.19
N SER A 62 64.75 15.62 44.01
CA SER A 62 64.98 15.90 45.43
C SER A 62 63.80 15.42 46.28
N VAL A 63 64.08 15.09 47.55
CA VAL A 63 63.20 14.36 48.46
C VAL A 63 62.55 15.31 49.47
N THR A 64 61.26 15.17 49.72
CA THR A 64 60.72 15.41 51.08
C THR A 64 59.48 14.55 51.35
N LYS A 65 59.15 14.41 52.64
CA LYS A 65 58.45 13.27 53.24
C LYS A 65 57.31 13.78 54.11
N ARG A 66 56.36 12.89 54.47
CA ARG A 66 55.27 13.05 55.48
C ARG A 66 53.99 13.74 54.93
N GLN A 67 52.77 13.42 55.38
CA GLN A 67 52.35 12.29 56.22
C GLN A 67 50.90 11.83 55.92
N LYS A 68 50.66 10.55 56.19
CA LYS A 68 49.40 9.82 56.13
C LYS A 68 48.41 10.26 57.23
N THR A 69 47.10 10.27 56.90
CA THR A 69 46.01 9.73 57.76
C THR A 69 44.82 9.30 56.90
N ASP A 70 44.31 8.09 57.15
CA ASP A 70 43.17 7.49 56.48
C ASP A 70 41.83 7.92 57.10
N GLN A 71 40.74 7.88 56.33
CA GLN A 71 39.51 7.11 56.65
C GLN A 71 38.40 7.27 55.60
N GLU A 72 37.95 6.13 55.06
CA GLU A 72 36.58 5.89 54.60
C GLU A 72 35.95 4.93 55.63
N PRO A 73 34.61 4.92 55.85
CA PRO A 73 33.82 3.89 55.15
C PRO A 73 32.31 4.20 54.88
N THR A 74 31.87 3.98 53.63
CA THR A 74 30.61 3.31 53.18
C THR A 74 29.17 3.88 53.42
N PRO A 75 28.15 3.47 52.59
CA PRO A 75 26.80 4.08 52.43
C PRO A 75 25.67 3.19 53.08
N PRO A 76 24.36 3.11 52.68
CA PRO A 76 23.47 3.76 51.67
C PRO A 76 22.12 4.26 52.32
N PRO A 77 20.86 4.23 51.76
CA PRO A 77 20.31 3.99 50.40
C PRO A 77 19.13 4.89 49.87
N ARG A 78 18.76 4.66 48.60
CA ARG A 78 17.45 4.77 47.89
C ARG A 78 16.29 5.62 48.44
N HIS A 79 15.66 6.38 47.51
CA HIS A 79 14.21 6.25 47.24
C HIS A 79 13.86 6.41 45.75
N THR A 80 12.95 5.56 45.26
CA THR A 80 12.37 5.56 43.91
C THR A 80 11.06 6.34 43.86
N LYS A 81 10.70 6.94 42.71
CA LYS A 81 9.29 7.09 42.29
C LYS A 81 9.16 7.06 40.77
N LYS A 82 8.27 6.19 40.30
CA LYS A 82 7.79 6.12 38.91
C LYS A 82 6.58 7.05 38.78
N ASN A 83 6.24 7.47 37.57
CA ASN A 83 4.85 7.54 37.12
C ASN A 83 4.78 7.26 35.61
N LYS A 84 3.65 6.71 35.17
CA LYS A 84 3.39 6.17 33.82
C LYS A 84 2.01 6.69 33.38
N THR A 85 1.72 6.50 32.08
CA THR A 85 0.39 6.51 31.39
C THR A 85 0.03 7.82 30.64
N HIS A 86 -0.56 7.82 29.43
CA HIS A 86 -0.83 6.76 28.42
C HIS A 86 -0.93 7.41 26.98
N PRO A 87 -1.28 6.71 25.86
CA PRO A 87 -0.70 6.98 24.53
C PRO A 87 -1.65 7.55 23.46
N THR A 88 -1.09 7.99 22.32
CA THR A 88 -1.79 7.98 21.01
C THR A 88 -0.81 7.83 19.83
N GLU A 89 -1.26 7.09 18.82
CA GLU A 89 -0.85 7.03 17.40
C GLU A 89 0.60 6.72 16.96
N ALA A 90 0.66 5.85 15.96
CA ALA A 90 1.89 5.36 15.35
C ALA A 90 2.24 6.19 14.10
N ALA A 91 3.38 6.89 14.17
CA ALA A 91 4.11 7.35 13.00
C ALA A 91 5.40 6.53 12.88
N ILE A 92 5.76 6.17 11.64
CA ILE A 92 6.92 5.33 11.33
C ILE A 92 8.20 6.14 11.59
N GLU A 93 8.90 5.88 12.70
CA GLU A 93 10.26 6.39 12.92
C GLU A 93 11.30 5.43 12.30
N PRO A 94 12.22 5.92 11.44
CA PRO A 94 13.39 5.14 11.07
C PRO A 94 14.32 4.98 12.29
N HIS A 95 14.97 3.82 12.41
CA HIS A 95 15.81 3.47 13.57
C HIS A 95 17.10 4.32 13.66
N ALA A 96 16.96 5.57 14.13
CA ALA A 96 18.06 6.46 14.45
C ALA A 96 18.73 6.03 15.76
N SER A 97 19.71 5.13 15.66
CA SER A 97 20.61 4.76 16.76
C SER A 97 21.19 6.02 17.43
N LYS A 98 20.90 6.21 18.72
CA LYS A 98 21.26 7.43 19.48
C LYS A 98 22.76 7.47 19.81
N HIS A 99 23.60 7.72 18.80
CA HIS A 99 25.02 7.97 18.99
C HIS A 99 25.24 9.32 19.65
N LYS A 100 25.74 9.30 20.90
CA LYS A 100 26.12 10.51 21.65
C LYS A 100 27.13 11.32 20.84
N SER A 101 26.81 12.57 20.53
CA SER A 101 27.63 13.46 19.71
C SER A 101 29.03 13.67 20.30
N LYS A 102 30.04 12.96 19.78
CA LYS A 102 31.46 13.17 20.10
C LYS A 102 32.13 13.97 18.99
N GLY A 103 32.39 15.25 19.25
CA GLY A 103 33.42 16.04 18.56
C GLY A 103 33.12 16.49 17.12
N LYS A 104 33.69 17.64 16.75
CA LYS A 104 33.67 18.20 15.37
C LYS A 104 34.80 17.61 14.51
N GLY A 105 35.10 16.32 14.66
CA GLY A 105 36.22 15.63 13.99
C GLY A 105 35.82 14.33 13.28
N ASP A 106 34.52 14.15 13.07
CA ASP A 106 33.82 12.88 12.86
C ASP A 106 33.23 12.77 11.43
N ALA A 107 33.60 13.69 10.52
CA ALA A 107 32.99 13.78 9.20
C ALA A 107 33.33 12.58 8.27
N PRO A 108 34.58 12.08 8.20
CA PRO A 108 34.88 10.87 7.45
C PRO A 108 34.21 9.63 8.06
N ASP A 109 34.23 9.51 9.39
CA ASP A 109 33.71 8.35 10.10
C ASP A 109 32.18 8.26 9.96
N ARG A 110 31.47 9.40 9.96
CA ARG A 110 30.03 9.47 9.62
C ARG A 110 29.73 9.16 8.17
N PHE A 111 30.58 9.61 7.25
CA PHE A 111 30.43 9.29 5.83
C PHE A 111 30.55 7.78 5.63
N TRP A 112 31.60 7.15 6.17
CA TRP A 112 31.79 5.72 6.06
C TRP A 112 30.69 4.92 6.76
N ALA A 113 30.24 5.32 7.96
CA ALA A 113 29.10 4.67 8.63
C ALA A 113 27.76 4.81 7.87
N ALA A 114 27.60 5.83 7.02
CA ALA A 114 26.44 5.98 6.15
C ALA A 114 26.57 5.19 4.83
N VAL A 115 27.80 4.92 4.39
CA VAL A 115 28.11 4.13 3.18
C VAL A 115 28.17 2.63 3.48
N GLU A 116 28.60 2.24 4.68
CA GLU A 116 28.80 0.85 5.13
C GLU A 116 27.61 -0.07 4.85
N PRO A 117 26.32 0.30 5.07
CA PRO A 117 25.18 -0.55 4.71
C PRO A 117 25.04 -0.84 3.21
N TYR A 118 25.51 0.06 2.34
CA TYR A 118 25.48 -0.09 0.88
C TYR A 118 26.72 -0.81 0.33
N CYS A 119 27.73 -1.02 1.16
CA CYS A 119 28.95 -1.77 0.84
C CYS A 119 29.07 -3.06 1.67
N ALA A 120 28.01 -3.44 2.40
CA ALA A 120 27.94 -4.67 3.16
C ALA A 120 27.86 -5.88 2.21
N ASP A 121 28.33 -7.04 2.69
CA ASP A 121 28.23 -8.29 1.95
C ASP A 121 26.77 -8.76 1.86
N ILE A 122 26.40 -9.35 0.71
CA ILE A 122 25.05 -9.91 0.49
C ILE A 122 24.92 -11.19 1.32
N THR A 123 23.79 -11.34 2.01
CA THR A 123 23.54 -12.48 2.90
C THR A 123 22.41 -13.37 2.39
N GLU A 124 22.30 -14.58 2.95
CA GLU A 124 21.15 -15.47 2.70
C GLU A 124 19.80 -14.82 3.10
N ALA A 125 19.81 -13.88 4.05
CA ALA A 125 18.61 -13.15 4.46
C ALA A 125 18.10 -12.21 3.36
N ASP A 126 19.01 -11.60 2.59
CA ASP A 126 18.66 -10.73 1.46
C ASP A 126 18.05 -11.55 0.31
N ILE A 127 18.56 -12.77 0.07
CA ILE A 127 17.94 -13.72 -0.86
C ILE A 127 16.57 -14.17 -0.37
N HIS A 128 16.40 -14.41 0.93
CA HIS A 128 15.09 -14.77 1.51
C HIS A 128 14.08 -13.63 1.34
N LEU A 129 14.51 -12.37 1.57
CA LEU A 129 13.67 -11.18 1.34
C LEU A 129 13.21 -11.11 -0.12
N LEU A 130 14.12 -11.23 -1.09
CA LEU A 130 13.77 -11.27 -2.52
C LEU A 130 12.81 -12.42 -2.88
N GLN A 131 12.90 -13.56 -2.18
CA GLN A 131 11.98 -14.69 -2.34
C GLN A 131 10.61 -14.47 -1.66
N GLU A 132 10.54 -13.64 -0.63
CA GLU A 132 9.30 -13.23 0.03
C GLU A 132 8.56 -12.19 -0.82
N ASP A 133 9.28 -11.17 -1.31
CA ASP A 133 8.77 -10.20 -2.28
C ASP A 133 8.22 -10.89 -3.53
N LEU A 134 8.94 -11.88 -4.07
CA LEU A 134 8.49 -12.65 -5.24
C LEU A 134 7.16 -13.38 -4.99
N LYS A 135 6.98 -14.00 -3.81
CA LYS A 135 5.71 -14.66 -3.44
C LYS A 135 4.55 -13.67 -3.28
N SER A 136 4.84 -12.42 -2.88
CA SER A 136 3.80 -11.39 -2.70
C SER A 136 3.17 -10.95 -4.02
N ILE A 137 3.89 -11.06 -5.14
CA ILE A 137 3.41 -10.70 -6.49
C ILE A 137 2.42 -11.74 -7.03
N ASP A 138 2.57 -13.01 -6.66
CA ASP A 138 1.72 -14.12 -7.12
C ASP A 138 0.31 -14.15 -6.46
N GLY A 139 -0.11 -13.06 -5.80
CA GLY A 139 -1.43 -12.91 -5.18
C GLY A 139 -2.56 -12.70 -6.20
N ASP A 140 -3.22 -13.79 -6.61
CA ASP A 140 -4.37 -13.77 -7.54
C ASP A 140 -5.51 -12.85 -7.11
N GLU A 141 -5.70 -12.62 -5.80
CA GLU A 141 -6.79 -11.84 -5.21
C GLU A 141 -6.84 -10.38 -5.73
N VAL A 142 -5.70 -9.78 -6.07
CA VAL A 142 -5.59 -8.40 -6.57
C VAL A 142 -6.20 -8.22 -7.97
N HIS A 143 -6.35 -9.31 -8.73
CA HIS A 143 -6.69 -9.28 -10.16
C HIS A 143 -8.14 -9.70 -10.46
N SER A 144 -8.92 -10.05 -9.44
CA SER A 144 -10.29 -10.54 -9.58
C SER A 144 -11.30 -9.38 -9.49
N VAL A 145 -12.12 -9.19 -10.53
CA VAL A 145 -13.26 -8.26 -10.48
C VAL A 145 -14.50 -9.04 -10.02
N PRO A 146 -15.12 -8.71 -8.87
CA PRO A 146 -16.37 -9.33 -8.46
C PRO A 146 -17.50 -9.07 -9.46
N ALA A 147 -18.46 -9.98 -9.57
CA ALA A 147 -19.67 -9.76 -10.37
C ALA A 147 -20.47 -8.56 -9.82
N LEU A 148 -21.14 -7.82 -10.72
CA LEU A 148 -22.01 -6.71 -10.33
C LEU A 148 -23.12 -7.21 -9.38
N GLY A 149 -23.37 -6.43 -8.33
CA GLY A 149 -24.44 -6.70 -7.37
C GLY A 149 -25.84 -6.42 -7.95
N ARG A 150 -26.88 -6.60 -7.12
CA ARG A 150 -28.24 -6.18 -7.50
C ARG A 150 -28.28 -4.65 -7.60
N HIS A 151 -28.90 -4.13 -8.66
CA HIS A 151 -29.05 -2.68 -8.86
C HIS A 151 -29.77 -1.99 -7.70
N TYR A 152 -29.32 -0.80 -7.32
CA TYR A 152 -29.83 -0.07 -6.14
C TYR A 152 -31.33 0.21 -6.22
N SER A 153 -31.89 0.55 -7.38
CA SER A 153 -33.35 0.75 -7.53
C SER A 153 -34.16 -0.49 -7.14
N ARG A 154 -33.62 -1.70 -7.36
CA ARG A 154 -34.25 -2.94 -6.92
C ARG A 154 -34.05 -3.18 -5.43
N HIS A 155 -32.92 -2.75 -4.85
CA HIS A 155 -32.71 -2.79 -3.40
C HIS A 155 -33.70 -1.86 -2.69
N TRP A 156 -33.78 -0.59 -3.11
CA TRP A 156 -34.72 0.39 -2.59
C TRP A 156 -36.17 -0.05 -2.77
N ALA A 157 -36.59 -0.52 -3.95
CA ALA A 157 -37.95 -1.02 -4.13
C ALA A 157 -38.30 -2.24 -3.24
N MET A 158 -37.32 -3.06 -2.83
CA MET A 158 -37.54 -4.11 -1.83
C MET A 158 -37.57 -3.55 -0.40
N GLU A 159 -36.72 -2.56 -0.11
CA GLU A 159 -36.58 -1.91 1.19
C GLU A 159 -37.80 -1.03 1.53
N ASP A 160 -38.30 -0.25 0.57
CA ASP A 160 -39.53 0.54 0.65
C ASP A 160 -40.75 -0.36 0.90
N MET A 161 -40.86 -1.49 0.19
CA MET A 161 -41.95 -2.47 0.38
C MET A 161 -41.87 -3.18 1.75
N GLU A 162 -40.66 -3.36 2.30
CA GLU A 162 -40.46 -3.91 3.64
C GLU A 162 -40.67 -2.84 4.73
N GLU A 163 -40.38 -1.57 4.43
CA GLU A 163 -40.75 -0.40 5.24
C GLU A 163 -42.27 -0.25 5.32
N GLU A 164 -43.00 -0.24 4.21
CA GLU A 164 -44.46 -0.21 4.19
C GLU A 164 -45.06 -1.39 4.97
N ARG A 165 -44.52 -2.61 4.81
CA ARG A 165 -44.95 -3.78 5.58
C ARG A 165 -44.75 -3.58 7.09
N ARG A 166 -43.61 -3.03 7.48
CA ARG A 166 -43.24 -2.72 8.88
C ARG A 166 -44.09 -1.58 9.46
N GLU A 167 -44.38 -0.55 8.68
CA GLU A 167 -45.23 0.57 9.09
C GLU A 167 -46.70 0.18 9.17
N ALA A 168 -47.21 -0.65 8.24
CA ALA A 168 -48.52 -1.26 8.35
C ALA A 168 -48.65 -2.12 9.63
N GLY A 169 -47.59 -2.86 10.00
CA GLY A 169 -47.51 -3.58 11.28
C GLY A 169 -47.63 -2.65 12.49
N ARG A 170 -46.85 -1.55 12.51
CA ARG A 170 -46.92 -0.53 13.58
C ARG A 170 -48.26 0.20 13.62
N ALA A 171 -48.89 0.45 12.47
CA ALA A 171 -50.22 1.04 12.40
C ALA A 171 -51.28 0.11 13.00
N MET A 172 -51.16 -1.20 12.77
CA MET A 172 -52.02 -2.22 13.38
C MET A 172 -51.83 -2.33 14.90
N GLU A 173 -50.57 -2.25 15.38
CA GLU A 173 -50.23 -2.29 16.81
C GLU A 173 -50.76 -1.05 17.57
N ASN A 174 -50.65 0.14 16.97
CA ASN A 174 -51.17 1.39 17.54
C ASN A 174 -52.72 1.44 17.66
N VAL A 175 -53.45 0.64 16.86
CA VAL A 175 -54.92 0.53 16.96
C VAL A 175 -55.36 -0.25 18.20
N ASP A 176 -54.56 -1.19 18.71
CA ASP A 176 -54.94 -1.99 19.89
C ASP A 176 -54.65 -1.27 21.22
N THR A 177 -53.67 -0.36 21.26
CA THR A 177 -53.31 0.42 22.46
C THR A 177 -53.93 1.82 22.54
N GLY A 178 -54.58 2.31 21.47
CA GLY A 178 -55.03 3.71 21.35
C GLY A 178 -56.54 3.94 21.37
N ASN A 179 -57.08 4.40 22.53
CA ASN A 179 -58.29 5.23 22.64
C ASN A 179 -59.62 4.70 22.01
N ARG A 180 -60.46 4.03 22.82
CA ARG A 180 -61.84 3.57 22.47
C ARG A 180 -62.89 4.70 22.28
N GLY A 181 -62.49 5.88 21.81
CA GLY A 181 -63.32 7.08 21.76
C GLY A 181 -64.08 7.33 20.46
N SER A 182 -63.51 7.01 19.28
CA SER A 182 -64.01 7.53 17.99
C SER A 182 -64.02 6.53 16.82
N GLY A 183 -63.76 5.24 17.05
CA GLY A 183 -63.65 4.25 15.98
C GLY A 183 -64.98 3.67 15.46
N ARG A 184 -66.10 3.85 16.18
CA ARG A 184 -67.31 3.03 15.94
C ARG A 184 -68.09 3.41 14.67
N ASP A 185 -68.08 4.68 14.28
CA ASP A 185 -68.74 5.15 13.05
C ASP A 185 -67.89 4.82 11.82
N TRP A 186 -66.59 5.13 11.85
CA TRP A 186 -65.62 4.70 10.83
C TRP A 186 -65.63 3.19 10.61
N GLN A 187 -65.75 2.38 11.67
CA GLN A 187 -65.77 0.93 11.55
C GLN A 187 -67.04 0.44 10.83
N ARG A 188 -68.21 1.02 11.12
CA ARG A 188 -69.47 0.70 10.42
C ARG A 188 -69.46 1.13 8.95
N ASP A 189 -68.95 2.32 8.66
CA ASP A 189 -68.85 2.81 7.29
C ASP A 189 -67.81 2.00 6.51
N SER A 190 -66.65 1.69 7.11
CA SER A 190 -65.65 0.79 6.53
C SER A 190 -66.18 -0.63 6.31
N GLU A 191 -67.02 -1.18 7.19
CA GLU A 191 -67.65 -2.49 7.02
C GLU A 191 -68.74 -2.47 5.93
N SER A 192 -69.43 -1.35 5.75
CA SER A 192 -70.37 -1.17 4.63
C SER A 192 -69.66 -1.01 3.29
N LEU A 193 -68.55 -0.25 3.26
CA LEU A 193 -67.67 -0.09 2.09
C LEU A 193 -66.94 -1.39 1.76
N LEU A 194 -66.50 -2.16 2.77
CA LEU A 194 -65.93 -3.50 2.57
C LEU A 194 -66.98 -4.48 2.06
N LYS A 195 -68.22 -4.48 2.56
CA LYS A 195 -69.30 -5.31 1.99
C LYS A 195 -69.69 -4.88 0.57
N GLN A 196 -69.65 -3.59 0.27
CA GLN A 196 -69.85 -3.06 -1.08
C GLN A 196 -68.70 -3.48 -2.01
N ALA A 197 -67.44 -3.37 -1.56
CA ALA A 197 -66.25 -3.83 -2.27
C ALA A 197 -66.19 -5.36 -2.42
N GLU A 198 -66.67 -6.14 -1.45
CA GLU A 198 -66.83 -7.59 -1.57
C GLU A 198 -67.96 -7.96 -2.53
N SER A 199 -69.05 -7.20 -2.57
CA SER A 199 -70.15 -7.38 -3.52
C SER A 199 -69.67 -7.14 -4.97
N LEU A 200 -68.92 -6.06 -5.21
CA LEU A 200 -68.26 -5.77 -6.49
C LEU A 200 -67.12 -6.76 -6.79
N GLY A 201 -66.37 -7.16 -5.76
CA GLY A 201 -65.26 -8.11 -5.86
C GLY A 201 -65.70 -9.54 -6.19
N ARG A 202 -66.92 -9.94 -5.79
CA ARG A 202 -67.48 -11.27 -6.12
C ARG A 202 -67.77 -11.46 -7.61
N SER A 203 -68.09 -10.40 -8.36
CA SER A 203 -68.13 -10.43 -9.82
C SER A 203 -66.76 -10.29 -10.49
N SER A 204 -65.74 -9.79 -9.76
CA SER A 204 -64.44 -9.43 -10.34
C SER A 204 -63.34 -10.49 -10.18
N LYS A 205 -63.62 -11.65 -9.58
CA LYS A 205 -62.61 -12.73 -9.40
C LYS A 205 -62.18 -13.42 -10.70
N THR A 206 -62.82 -13.12 -11.82
CA THR A 206 -62.47 -13.68 -13.13
C THR A 206 -61.27 -12.98 -13.77
N HIS A 207 -61.11 -11.66 -13.62
CA HIS A 207 -60.18 -10.87 -14.44
C HIS A 207 -58.85 -10.57 -13.71
N CYS A 208 -57.75 -10.54 -14.47
CA CYS A 208 -56.44 -10.19 -13.95
C CYS A 208 -56.31 -8.66 -13.76
N PRO A 209 -55.30 -8.18 -12.98
CA PRO A 209 -55.34 -6.82 -12.40
C PRO A 209 -55.31 -5.68 -13.42
N LEU A 210 -54.61 -5.82 -14.55
CA LEU A 210 -54.58 -4.80 -15.59
C LEU A 210 -55.96 -4.70 -16.28
N THR A 211 -56.52 -5.85 -16.64
CA THR A 211 -57.86 -5.96 -17.24
C THR A 211 -58.92 -5.38 -16.31
N GLN A 212 -58.84 -5.66 -15.01
CA GLN A 212 -59.75 -5.11 -14.00
C GLN A 212 -59.65 -3.58 -13.91
N ARG A 213 -58.43 -3.00 -13.91
CA ARG A 213 -58.21 -1.55 -13.85
C ARG A 213 -58.73 -0.83 -15.10
N LEU A 214 -58.53 -1.41 -16.29
CA LEU A 214 -59.07 -0.87 -17.54
C LEU A 214 -60.60 -0.92 -17.57
N MET A 215 -61.21 -2.03 -17.15
CA MET A 215 -62.68 -2.12 -17.06
C MET A 215 -63.27 -1.12 -16.06
N ALA A 216 -62.61 -0.88 -14.92
CA ALA A 216 -63.06 0.13 -13.95
C ALA A 216 -63.11 1.53 -14.57
N ALA A 217 -62.07 1.93 -15.31
CA ALA A 217 -62.03 3.21 -16.02
C ALA A 217 -63.15 3.39 -17.06
N PHE A 218 -63.68 2.30 -17.64
CA PHE A 218 -64.83 2.34 -18.55
C PHE A 218 -66.21 2.26 -17.85
N ILE A 219 -66.26 1.80 -16.60
CA ILE A 219 -67.52 1.65 -15.83
C ILE A 219 -67.82 2.90 -15.00
N GLU A 220 -66.79 3.66 -14.60
CA GLU A 220 -66.94 4.86 -13.76
C GLU A 220 -67.46 6.13 -14.48
N ASP A 221 -67.70 6.08 -15.79
CA ASP A 221 -68.31 7.21 -16.53
C ASP A 221 -69.75 6.97 -17.03
N PRO A 222 -70.77 7.18 -16.16
CA PRO A 222 -72.17 7.28 -16.55
C PRO A 222 -72.65 8.74 -16.68
N GLN A 223 -71.76 9.74 -16.76
CA GLN A 223 -72.14 11.17 -16.74
C GLN A 223 -71.72 11.95 -18.01
N GLY A 224 -71.55 11.23 -19.13
CA GLY A 224 -71.16 11.79 -20.43
C GLY A 224 -72.23 11.82 -21.54
N SER A 225 -73.48 11.38 -21.32
CA SER A 225 -74.53 11.50 -22.35
C SER A 225 -75.92 11.83 -21.80
N GLY A 226 -76.52 12.91 -22.32
CA GLY A 226 -77.83 13.41 -21.90
C GLY A 226 -78.99 12.54 -22.40
N ARG A 227 -79.30 11.46 -21.69
CA ARG A 227 -80.50 10.63 -21.93
C ARG A 227 -81.35 10.53 -20.65
N PRO A 228 -82.67 10.78 -20.71
CA PRO A 228 -83.52 10.81 -19.52
C PRO A 228 -83.62 9.42 -18.85
N PRO A 229 -83.86 9.38 -17.52
CA PRO A 229 -83.86 8.13 -16.77
C PRO A 229 -85.08 7.26 -17.12
N LEU A 230 -84.80 6.01 -17.47
CA LEU A 230 -85.80 4.94 -17.58
C LEU A 230 -85.84 4.13 -16.26
N PRO A 231 -87.00 3.54 -15.91
CA PRO A 231 -87.18 2.81 -14.64
C PRO A 231 -86.24 1.59 -14.50
N PRO A 232 -86.06 1.06 -13.26
CA PRO A 232 -85.06 0.05 -12.97
C PRO A 232 -85.42 -1.30 -13.61
N GLN A 233 -84.97 -1.48 -14.85
CA GLN A 233 -84.93 -2.77 -15.51
C GLN A 233 -83.64 -3.47 -15.08
N GLU A 234 -83.76 -4.68 -14.52
CA GLU A 234 -82.62 -5.55 -14.20
C GLU A 234 -81.80 -5.78 -15.48
N ARG A 235 -80.68 -5.07 -15.61
CA ARG A 235 -79.74 -5.32 -16.70
C ARG A 235 -78.99 -6.60 -16.33
N PRO A 236 -79.09 -7.70 -17.09
CA PRO A 236 -78.14 -8.79 -16.92
C PRO A 236 -76.76 -8.19 -17.19
N SER A 237 -75.90 -8.21 -16.18
CA SER A 237 -74.49 -7.86 -16.32
C SER A 237 -73.92 -8.59 -17.54
N PRO A 238 -73.22 -7.92 -18.47
CA PRO A 238 -72.66 -8.58 -19.63
C PRO A 238 -71.56 -9.52 -19.15
N ILE A 239 -71.91 -10.79 -18.94
CA ILE A 239 -70.97 -11.87 -18.69
C ILE A 239 -70.25 -12.12 -20.01
N LEU A 240 -69.23 -11.28 -20.29
CA LEU A 240 -68.22 -11.54 -21.29
C LEU A 240 -67.43 -12.76 -20.80
N ASN A 241 -67.95 -13.94 -21.14
CA ASN A 241 -67.43 -15.23 -20.72
C ASN A 241 -66.16 -15.55 -21.53
N VAL A 242 -65.08 -14.81 -21.25
CA VAL A 242 -63.80 -14.94 -21.93
C VAL A 242 -63.10 -16.21 -21.40
N PRO A 243 -62.83 -17.23 -22.25
CA PRO A 243 -62.40 -18.56 -21.77
C PRO A 243 -61.06 -18.62 -21.03
N SER A 244 -60.24 -17.57 -21.13
CA SER A 244 -59.04 -17.39 -20.32
C SER A 244 -58.74 -15.90 -20.17
N THR A 245 -58.96 -15.36 -18.97
CA THR A 245 -58.72 -13.95 -18.66
C THR A 245 -57.24 -13.60 -18.59
N ARG A 246 -56.38 -14.59 -18.36
CA ARG A 246 -54.92 -14.44 -18.49
C ARG A 246 -54.49 -14.28 -19.94
N ALA A 247 -55.02 -15.09 -20.86
CA ALA A 247 -54.72 -14.95 -22.30
C ALA A 247 -55.29 -13.65 -22.89
N LEU A 248 -56.38 -13.12 -22.32
CA LEU A 248 -56.84 -11.77 -22.63
C LEU A 248 -55.89 -10.70 -22.10
N GLU A 249 -55.42 -10.81 -20.86
CA GLU A 249 -54.50 -9.84 -20.27
C GLU A 249 -53.15 -9.81 -20.98
N ASP A 250 -52.62 -10.97 -21.39
CA ASP A 250 -51.37 -11.05 -22.15
C ASP A 250 -51.53 -10.39 -23.53
N ARG A 251 -52.64 -10.65 -24.24
CA ARG A 251 -52.98 -9.94 -25.48
C ARG A 251 -53.15 -8.43 -25.31
N ILE A 252 -53.78 -7.98 -24.22
CA ILE A 252 -53.94 -6.55 -23.93
C ILE A 252 -52.56 -5.90 -23.74
N LYS A 253 -51.61 -6.57 -23.06
CA LYS A 253 -50.24 -6.08 -22.95
C LYS A 253 -49.55 -6.02 -24.32
N ASP A 254 -49.67 -7.06 -25.14
CA ASP A 254 -49.11 -7.07 -26.49
C ASP A 254 -49.66 -5.93 -27.36
N GLU A 255 -50.99 -5.72 -27.36
CA GLU A 255 -51.66 -4.66 -28.10
C GLU A 255 -51.28 -3.25 -27.57
N LEU A 256 -51.18 -3.04 -26.25
CA LEU A 256 -50.72 -1.77 -25.67
C LEU A 256 -49.23 -1.49 -25.91
N THR A 257 -48.40 -2.53 -25.90
CA THR A 257 -46.97 -2.43 -26.25
C THR A 257 -46.78 -2.05 -27.71
N LEU A 258 -47.55 -2.66 -28.62
CA LEU A 258 -47.53 -2.34 -30.05
C LEU A 258 -47.97 -0.89 -30.34
N LEU A 259 -48.87 -0.34 -29.51
CA LEU A 259 -49.32 1.05 -29.59
C LEU A 259 -48.35 2.05 -28.91
N GLY A 260 -47.25 1.59 -28.31
CA GLY A 260 -46.31 2.44 -27.56
C GLY A 260 -46.88 3.01 -26.26
N LEU A 261 -47.96 2.41 -25.74
CA LEU A 261 -48.62 2.78 -24.48
C LEU A 261 -48.18 1.90 -23.30
N PHE A 262 -47.37 0.88 -23.56
CA PHE A 262 -46.77 0.00 -22.59
C PHE A 262 -45.31 -0.25 -23.00
N GLU A 263 -44.42 -0.28 -22.03
CA GLU A 263 -43.02 -0.64 -22.24
C GLU A 263 -42.92 -2.18 -22.32
N PRO A 264 -42.23 -2.76 -23.31
CA PRO A 264 -42.00 -4.20 -23.32
C PRO A 264 -41.25 -4.61 -22.05
N PRO A 265 -41.52 -5.79 -21.47
CA PRO A 265 -40.75 -6.25 -20.31
C PRO A 265 -39.27 -6.27 -20.67
N GLU A 266 -38.46 -5.49 -19.93
CA GLU A 266 -37.04 -5.19 -20.19
C GLU A 266 -36.22 -6.47 -20.47
N MET A 267 -36.15 -6.85 -21.75
CA MET A 267 -35.41 -8.02 -22.22
C MET A 267 -33.97 -7.62 -22.51
N ASN A 268 -33.21 -7.47 -21.44
CA ASN A 268 -31.75 -7.32 -21.41
C ASN A 268 -31.20 -6.05 -22.10
N GLU A 269 -31.41 -4.89 -21.48
CA GLU A 269 -30.55 -3.71 -21.75
C GLU A 269 -29.13 -3.86 -21.13
N GLU A 270 -28.86 -4.94 -20.39
CA GLU A 270 -27.57 -5.30 -19.73
C GLU A 270 -26.35 -5.50 -20.68
N LYS A 271 -26.38 -5.00 -21.92
CA LYS A 271 -25.32 -5.25 -22.92
C LYS A 271 -24.89 -4.11 -23.82
N THR A 272 -25.41 -2.89 -23.61
CA THR A 272 -25.25 -1.80 -24.60
C THR A 272 -24.86 -0.44 -24.04
N GLU A 273 -24.44 -0.36 -22.78
CA GLU A 273 -23.53 0.69 -22.34
C GLU A 273 -22.19 0.03 -22.00
N GLU A 274 -21.15 0.46 -22.71
CA GLU A 274 -19.76 0.11 -22.38
C GLU A 274 -19.47 0.70 -21.01
N ASP A 275 -19.48 -0.13 -19.96
CA ASP A 275 -19.20 0.29 -18.59
C ASP A 275 -17.78 0.89 -18.54
N GLU A 276 -17.70 2.23 -18.62
CA GLU A 276 -16.46 3.00 -18.66
C GLU A 276 -15.58 2.69 -17.44
N ILE A 277 -16.21 2.38 -16.30
CA ILE A 277 -15.52 2.02 -15.05
C ILE A 277 -14.91 0.62 -15.18
N LEU A 278 -15.66 -0.36 -15.71
CA LEU A 278 -15.14 -1.71 -15.98
C LEU A 278 -14.04 -1.68 -17.06
N MET A 279 -14.17 -0.85 -18.10
CA MET A 279 -13.15 -0.67 -19.12
C MET A 279 -11.86 -0.05 -18.58
N GLU A 280 -11.95 1.06 -17.83
CA GLU A 280 -10.76 1.66 -17.23
C GLU A 280 -10.19 0.76 -16.12
N LEU A 281 -11.01 0.03 -15.36
CA LEU A 281 -10.55 -0.97 -14.38
C LEU A 281 -9.78 -2.11 -15.05
N THR A 282 -10.32 -2.72 -16.11
CA THR A 282 -9.64 -3.81 -16.84
C THR A 282 -8.37 -3.32 -17.52
N ARG A 283 -8.36 -2.10 -18.07
CA ARG A 283 -7.14 -1.43 -18.54
C ARG A 283 -6.11 -1.25 -17.43
N LYS A 284 -6.51 -0.71 -16.26
CA LYS A 284 -5.59 -0.51 -15.11
C LYS A 284 -5.08 -1.84 -14.57
N GLN A 285 -5.89 -2.90 -14.59
CA GLN A 285 -5.44 -4.25 -14.28
C GLN A 285 -4.44 -4.79 -15.31
N ALA A 286 -4.59 -4.48 -16.61
CA ALA A 286 -3.60 -4.85 -17.62
C ALA A 286 -2.28 -4.09 -17.44
N GLU A 287 -2.33 -2.78 -17.15
CA GLU A 287 -1.16 -1.96 -16.80
C GLU A 287 -0.47 -2.51 -15.53
N LEU A 288 -1.24 -2.85 -14.48
CA LEU A 288 -0.72 -3.44 -13.24
C LEU A 288 -0.08 -4.81 -13.46
N LYS A 289 -0.68 -5.68 -14.29
CA LYS A 289 -0.13 -6.99 -14.66
C LYS A 289 1.19 -6.88 -15.43
N ALA A 290 1.31 -5.90 -16.32
CA ALA A 290 2.56 -5.65 -17.03
C ALA A 290 3.69 -5.18 -16.08
N VAL A 291 3.36 -4.31 -15.12
CA VAL A 291 4.30 -3.85 -14.09
C VAL A 291 4.66 -4.98 -13.10
N SER A 292 3.69 -5.79 -12.67
CA SER A 292 3.94 -6.90 -11.75
C SER A 292 4.79 -7.99 -12.41
N GLU A 293 4.56 -8.30 -13.69
CA GLU A 293 5.43 -9.19 -14.45
C GLU A 293 6.84 -8.63 -14.64
N PHE A 294 7.00 -7.35 -14.97
CA PHE A 294 8.32 -6.73 -15.06
C PHE A 294 9.07 -6.80 -13.72
N ASN A 295 8.40 -6.45 -12.62
CA ASN A 295 8.98 -6.52 -11.27
C ASN A 295 9.34 -7.96 -10.89
N ARG A 296 8.50 -8.95 -11.23
CA ARG A 296 8.77 -10.38 -11.06
C ARG A 296 10.04 -10.81 -11.79
N GLN A 297 10.22 -10.38 -13.04
CA GLN A 297 11.43 -10.66 -13.82
C GLN A 297 12.68 -9.99 -13.24
N GLN A 298 12.56 -8.74 -12.76
CA GLN A 298 13.67 -8.04 -12.08
C GLN A 298 14.05 -8.72 -10.76
N LEU A 299 13.10 -9.09 -9.90
CA LEU A 299 13.36 -9.80 -8.64
C LEU A 299 13.97 -11.18 -8.89
N GLN A 300 13.52 -11.93 -9.91
CA GLN A 300 14.14 -13.19 -10.30
C GLN A 300 15.60 -13.00 -10.76
N THR A 301 15.86 -11.95 -11.54
CA THR A 301 17.22 -11.59 -12.00
C THR A 301 18.11 -11.21 -10.81
N LEU A 302 17.63 -10.32 -9.92
CA LEU A 302 18.33 -9.92 -8.69
C LEU A 302 18.61 -11.12 -7.78
N ALA A 303 17.66 -12.04 -7.61
CA ALA A 303 17.85 -13.23 -6.80
C ALA A 303 18.90 -14.20 -7.40
N SER A 304 19.03 -14.27 -8.74
CA SER A 304 20.13 -15.01 -9.37
C SER A 304 21.49 -14.31 -9.18
N LEU A 305 21.57 -12.99 -9.38
CA LEU A 305 22.80 -12.22 -9.21
C LEU A 305 23.29 -12.23 -7.75
N ALA A 306 22.36 -12.15 -6.78
CA ALA A 306 22.68 -12.26 -5.36
C ALA A 306 23.30 -13.62 -5.00
N ARG A 307 22.81 -14.73 -5.60
CA ARG A 307 23.41 -16.07 -5.41
C ARG A 307 24.84 -16.12 -5.96
N THR A 308 25.05 -15.64 -7.18
CA THR A 308 26.37 -15.60 -7.81
C THR A 308 27.35 -14.69 -7.05
N GLU A 309 26.90 -13.56 -6.51
CA GLU A 309 27.78 -12.70 -5.68
C GLU A 309 28.07 -13.33 -4.32
N ILE A 310 27.18 -14.11 -3.69
CA ILE A 310 27.52 -14.90 -2.49
C ILE A 310 28.62 -15.93 -2.81
N GLU A 311 28.46 -16.71 -3.89
CA GLU A 311 29.51 -17.66 -4.34
C GLU A 311 30.85 -16.94 -4.59
N ARG A 312 30.80 -15.74 -5.19
CA ARG A 312 31.97 -14.90 -5.43
C ARG A 312 32.58 -14.36 -4.13
N GLN A 313 31.78 -14.03 -3.13
CA GLN A 313 32.23 -13.59 -1.80
C GLN A 313 32.92 -14.73 -1.03
N GLU A 314 32.40 -15.95 -1.11
CA GLU A 314 33.07 -17.14 -0.55
C GLU A 314 34.45 -17.34 -1.17
N ILE A 315 34.59 -17.21 -2.50
CA ILE A 315 35.90 -17.30 -3.18
C ILE A 315 36.81 -16.13 -2.79
N ARG A 316 36.30 -14.89 -2.67
CA ARG A 316 37.12 -13.75 -2.17
C ARG A 316 37.62 -14.00 -0.75
N LYS A 317 36.83 -14.64 0.11
CA LYS A 317 37.23 -15.02 1.45
C LYS A 317 38.30 -16.13 1.42
N GLU A 318 38.12 -17.17 0.60
CA GLU A 318 39.16 -18.20 0.37
C GLU A 318 40.46 -17.57 -0.15
N ALA A 319 40.37 -16.53 -0.99
CA ALA A 319 41.52 -15.79 -1.52
C ALA A 319 42.25 -15.01 -0.42
N GLN A 320 41.51 -14.30 0.45
CA GLN A 320 42.09 -13.60 1.61
C GLN A 320 42.80 -14.57 2.57
N GLU A 321 42.15 -15.67 2.94
CA GLU A 321 42.74 -16.71 3.80
C GLU A 321 44.03 -17.29 3.18
N THR A 322 44.04 -17.49 1.86
CA THR A 322 45.21 -18.01 1.15
C THR A 322 46.34 -16.99 0.99
N ASP A 323 46.01 -15.71 0.78
CA ASP A 323 47.00 -14.63 0.80
C ASP A 323 47.62 -14.46 2.21
N GLU A 324 46.84 -14.66 3.27
CA GLU A 324 47.36 -14.73 4.65
C GLU A 324 48.33 -15.91 4.85
N GLU A 325 48.00 -17.11 4.34
CA GLU A 325 48.92 -18.27 4.36
C GLU A 325 50.27 -17.96 3.66
N VAL A 326 50.23 -17.29 2.50
CA VAL A 326 51.43 -16.87 1.75
C VAL A 326 52.23 -15.83 2.53
N ILE A 327 51.57 -14.83 3.11
CA ILE A 327 52.19 -13.81 3.96
C ILE A 327 52.86 -14.46 5.19
N ASP A 328 52.23 -15.47 5.80
CA ASP A 328 52.79 -16.19 6.94
C ASP A 328 53.99 -17.08 6.56
N CYS A 329 53.99 -17.67 5.36
CA CYS A 329 55.17 -18.31 4.80
C CYS A 329 56.32 -17.31 4.59
N LEU A 330 56.02 -16.11 4.07
CA LEU A 330 56.99 -15.03 3.92
C LEU A 330 57.57 -14.58 5.28
N LYS A 331 56.73 -14.36 6.30
CA LYS A 331 57.17 -14.04 7.68
C LYS A 331 58.12 -15.11 8.24
N LYS A 332 57.83 -16.40 8.01
CA LYS A 332 58.70 -17.53 8.41
C LYS A 332 60.04 -17.49 7.67
N PHE A 333 60.06 -17.19 6.37
CA PHE A 333 61.30 -17.09 5.58
C PHE A 333 62.17 -15.90 6.02
N VAL A 334 61.57 -14.73 6.24
CA VAL A 334 62.27 -13.55 6.78
C VAL A 334 62.86 -13.86 8.16
N SER A 335 62.09 -14.51 9.04
CA SER A 335 62.54 -14.93 10.38
C SER A 335 63.69 -15.94 10.33
N ALA A 336 63.67 -16.89 9.39
CA ALA A 336 64.77 -17.84 9.18
C ALA A 336 66.04 -17.10 8.74
N ARG A 337 65.91 -16.18 7.76
CA ARG A 337 67.02 -15.36 7.25
C ARG A 337 67.63 -14.47 8.33
N GLN A 338 66.82 -13.83 9.18
CA GLN A 338 67.28 -13.05 10.33
C GLN A 338 68.07 -13.91 11.33
N LYS A 339 67.60 -15.13 11.60
CA LYS A 339 68.29 -16.11 12.46
C LYS A 339 69.50 -16.80 11.79
N ARG A 340 69.91 -16.35 10.59
CA ARG A 340 70.94 -16.97 9.73
C ARG A 340 70.73 -18.48 9.50
N ARG A 341 69.47 -18.92 9.55
CA ARG A 341 69.02 -20.29 9.33
C ARG A 341 68.62 -20.48 7.86
N SER A 342 68.96 -21.62 7.26
CA SER A 342 68.45 -22.02 5.95
C SER A 342 66.96 -22.40 6.02
N VAL A 343 66.20 -22.01 5.00
CA VAL A 343 64.78 -22.39 4.88
C VAL A 343 64.68 -23.89 4.59
N GLY A 344 63.97 -24.61 5.46
CA GLY A 344 63.83 -26.06 5.42
C GLY A 344 63.09 -26.51 4.16
N ARG A 345 63.29 -27.78 3.76
CA ARG A 345 62.57 -28.38 2.64
C ARG A 345 61.05 -28.31 2.84
N LYS A 346 60.57 -28.72 4.02
CA LYS A 346 59.14 -28.62 4.40
C LYS A 346 58.59 -27.19 4.36
N GLU A 347 59.39 -26.19 4.71
CA GLU A 347 58.97 -24.79 4.66
C GLU A 347 58.84 -24.28 3.23
N ARG A 348 59.72 -24.71 2.32
CA ARG A 348 59.59 -24.46 0.87
C ARG A 348 58.40 -25.19 0.27
N GLU A 349 58.16 -26.44 0.64
CA GLU A 349 56.99 -27.22 0.18
C GLU A 349 55.66 -26.61 0.68
N MET A 350 55.60 -26.07 1.91
CA MET A 350 54.42 -25.33 2.39
C MET A 350 54.20 -24.03 1.61
N ALA A 351 55.25 -23.22 1.40
CA ALA A 351 55.14 -21.97 0.65
C ALA A 351 54.74 -22.19 -0.82
N TRP A 352 55.27 -23.25 -1.45
CA TRP A 352 54.90 -23.64 -2.81
C TRP A 352 53.41 -24.02 -2.90
N LYS A 353 52.92 -24.86 -1.98
CA LYS A 353 51.50 -25.22 -1.92
C LYS A 353 50.57 -24.03 -1.69
N ALA A 354 50.98 -23.07 -0.85
CA ALA A 354 50.21 -21.85 -0.63
C ALA A 354 50.11 -20.99 -1.91
N LEU A 355 51.17 -20.94 -2.72
CA LEU A 355 51.15 -20.27 -4.03
C LEU A 355 50.29 -21.02 -5.05
N GLU A 356 50.40 -22.35 -5.15
CA GLU A 356 49.53 -23.15 -6.03
C GLU A 356 48.05 -23.03 -5.65
N LYS A 357 47.73 -23.05 -4.34
CA LYS A 357 46.37 -22.80 -3.83
C LYS A 357 45.90 -21.39 -4.21
N ARG A 358 46.75 -20.37 -4.02
CA ARG A 358 46.44 -18.98 -4.37
C ARG A 358 46.07 -18.85 -5.84
N ASP A 359 46.93 -19.35 -6.72
CA ASP A 359 46.71 -19.23 -8.17
C ASP A 359 45.44 -19.99 -8.61
N LEU A 360 45.10 -21.12 -7.98
CA LEU A 360 43.85 -21.83 -8.22
C LEU A 360 42.61 -21.04 -7.75
N VAL A 361 42.67 -20.39 -6.58
CA VAL A 361 41.54 -19.60 -6.05
C VAL A 361 41.29 -18.36 -6.91
N TYR A 362 42.34 -17.64 -7.29
CA TYR A 362 42.20 -16.50 -8.22
C TYR A 362 41.70 -16.94 -9.60
N GLN A 363 42.12 -18.10 -10.12
CA GLN A 363 41.55 -18.66 -11.35
C GLN A 363 40.05 -18.96 -11.25
N ARG A 364 39.55 -19.40 -10.09
CA ARG A 364 38.10 -19.56 -9.86
C ARG A 364 37.39 -18.21 -9.78
N LEU A 365 38.02 -17.23 -9.14
CA LEU A 365 37.47 -15.88 -8.99
C LEU A 365 37.32 -15.15 -10.35
N ASP A 366 38.21 -15.43 -11.30
CA ASP A 366 38.13 -14.92 -12.68
C ASP A 366 37.09 -15.67 -13.57
N GLN A 367 36.49 -16.76 -13.07
CA GLN A 367 35.50 -17.58 -13.79
C GLN A 367 34.04 -17.33 -13.34
N ILE A 368 33.83 -16.50 -12.30
CA ILE A 368 32.52 -16.01 -11.82
C ILE A 368 32.36 -14.52 -12.16
#